data_AF-A0A368FDT9-F1
#
_entry.id   AF-A0A368FDT9-F1
#
_cell.length_a   1.000
_cell.length_b   1.000
_cell.length_c   1.000
_cell.angle_alpha   90.00
_cell.angle_beta   90.00
_cell.angle_gamma   90.00
#
_symmetry.space_group_name_H-M   'P 1'
#
loop_
_entity.id
_entity.type
_entity.pdbx_description
1 polymer ?
#
loop_
_entity_poly.entity_id
_entity_poly.type
_entity_poly.pdbx_seq_one_letter_code
_entity_poly.pdbx_strand_id
1 'polypeptide(L)'
;MYDVIYAVKHIRIYKPGYVSTLPPLVYTPSNGATCGLYMEVGKEYLLSGTRQADGTLHVYLCGQVTDSGFGGVSKWSNVSTALRANLTTFQC
;
A
#
# COMPACT_ATOMS: atom_id res chain seq x y z
N MET A 1 -21.24 -3.33 -2.20
CA MET A 1 -19.77 -3.21 -2.36
C MET A 1 -19.16 -3.54 -1.01
N TYR A 2 -18.11 -4.36 -0.98
CA TYR A 2 -17.43 -4.77 0.25
C TYR A 2 -15.92 -4.67 0.05
N ASP A 3 -15.17 -4.69 1.16
CA ASP A 3 -13.71 -4.72 1.11
C ASP A 3 -13.18 -6.16 1.12
N VAL A 4 -12.19 -6.41 0.28
CA VAL A 4 -11.31 -7.57 0.38
C VAL A 4 -10.24 -7.24 1.42
N ILE A 5 -10.02 -8.17 2.35
CA ILE A 5 -9.10 -7.99 3.47
C ILE A 5 -7.89 -8.89 3.25
N TYR A 6 -6.70 -8.30 3.26
CA TYR A 6 -5.44 -9.01 3.20
C TYR A 6 -4.76 -9.01 4.57
N ALA A 7 -4.41 -10.20 5.06
CA ALA A 7 -3.47 -10.32 6.16
C ALA A 7 -2.04 -10.12 5.63
N VAL A 8 -1.32 -9.16 6.21
CA VAL A 8 0.01 -8.76 5.75
C VAL A 8 1.01 -8.76 6.90
N LYS A 9 2.28 -8.98 6.55
CA LYS A 9 3.41 -8.71 7.43
C LYS A 9 4.13 -7.48 6.92
N HIS A 10 4.19 -6.42 7.73
CA HIS A 10 4.97 -5.23 7.41
C HIS A 10 6.45 -5.56 7.49
N ILE A 11 7.11 -5.61 6.32
CA ILE A 11 8.56 -5.88 6.22
C ILE A 11 9.35 -4.61 6.56
N ARG A 12 8.91 -3.47 6.01
CA ARG A 12 9.52 -2.16 6.24
C ARG A 12 8.49 -1.06 6.08
N ILE A 13 8.52 -0.10 7.01
CA ILE A 13 7.69 1.11 6.96
C ILE A 13 8.62 2.26 6.55
N TYR A 14 8.35 2.87 5.38
CA TYR A 14 9.16 3.97 4.86
C TYR A 14 8.70 5.34 5.36
N LYS A 15 7.42 5.47 5.63
CA LYS A 15 6.80 6.69 6.16
C LYS A 15 5.90 6.32 7.34
N PRO A 16 6.44 6.33 8.56
CA PRO A 16 5.59 6.20 9.74
C PRO A 16 4.77 7.49 9.83
N GLY A 17 3.45 7.38 9.87
CA GLY A 17 2.62 8.49 10.33
C GLY A 17 2.88 8.74 11.82
N TYR A 18 1.84 9.11 12.56
CA TYR A 18 1.92 9.26 14.02
C TYR A 18 2.03 7.93 14.81
N VAL A 19 2.33 6.81 14.15
CA VAL A 19 2.39 5.48 14.76
C VAL A 19 3.66 4.74 14.43
N SER A 20 4.16 4.00 15.42
CA SER A 20 5.33 3.13 15.30
C SER A 20 5.03 1.81 14.58
N THR A 21 3.77 1.36 14.61
CA THR A 21 3.35 0.08 14.02
C THR A 21 2.05 0.22 13.23
N LEU A 22 2.00 -0.43 12.06
CA LEU A 22 0.79 -0.51 11.23
C LEU A 22 0.00 -1.80 11.52
N PRO A 23 -1.35 -1.77 11.40
CA PRO A 23 -2.18 -2.96 11.57
C PRO A 23 -1.79 -4.08 10.58
N PRO A 24 -1.85 -5.36 10.99
CA PRO A 24 -1.52 -6.48 10.11
C PRO A 24 -2.62 -6.81 9.08
N LEU A 25 -3.69 -6.02 9.05
CA LEU A 25 -4.79 -6.15 8.10
C LEU A 25 -4.85 -4.92 7.22
N VAL A 26 -5.02 -5.16 5.92
CA VAL A 26 -5.15 -4.11 4.92
C VAL A 26 -6.44 -4.34 4.14
N TYR A 27 -7.22 -3.27 3.99
CA TYR A 27 -8.54 -3.26 3.38
C TYR A 27 -8.46 -2.61 2.00
N THR A 28 -9.10 -3.23 1.00
CA THR A 28 -9.21 -2.66 -0.34
C THR A 28 -10.60 -2.96 -0.91
N PRO A 29 -11.18 -2.06 -1.72
CA PRO A 29 -12.43 -2.35 -2.41
C PRO A 29 -12.33 -3.62 -3.26
N SER A 30 -13.41 -4.40 -3.33
CA SER A 30 -13.46 -5.65 -4.10
C SER A 30 -13.45 -5.46 -5.62
N ASN A 31 -13.61 -4.23 -6.12
CA ASN A 31 -13.76 -3.92 -7.53
C ASN A 31 -12.72 -2.89 -8.00
N GLY A 32 -12.00 -3.20 -9.09
CA GLY A 32 -11.06 -2.28 -9.72
C GLY A 32 -11.65 -0.93 -10.15
N ALA A 33 -12.94 -0.89 -10.54
CA ALA A 33 -13.64 0.35 -10.89
C ALA A 33 -13.73 1.35 -9.71
N THR A 34 -13.62 0.86 -8.48
CA THR A 34 -13.51 1.69 -7.25
C THR A 34 -12.11 1.63 -6.66
N CYS A 35 -11.10 1.54 -7.53
CA CYS A 35 -9.70 1.46 -7.15
C CYS A 35 -9.37 0.24 -6.26
N GLY A 36 -10.04 -0.90 -6.48
CA GLY A 36 -9.71 -2.16 -5.83
C GLY A 36 -8.36 -2.70 -6.28
N LEU A 37 -7.57 -3.16 -5.31
CA LEU A 37 -6.26 -3.79 -5.51
C LEU A 37 -6.40 -5.31 -5.53
N TYR A 38 -5.68 -5.94 -6.46
CA TYR A 38 -5.55 -7.39 -6.54
C TYR A 38 -4.12 -7.79 -6.23
N MET A 39 -3.92 -8.47 -5.10
CA MET A 39 -2.62 -8.95 -4.64
C MET A 39 -2.60 -10.47 -4.54
N GLU A 40 -1.44 -11.06 -4.81
CA GLU A 40 -1.18 -12.49 -4.68
C GLU A 40 -0.59 -12.78 -3.30
N VAL A 41 -1.09 -13.83 -2.64
CA VAL A 41 -0.54 -14.32 -1.38
C VAL A 41 0.90 -14.81 -1.58
N GLY A 42 1.79 -14.47 -0.64
CA GLY A 42 3.20 -14.86 -0.68
C GLY A 42 4.09 -14.00 -1.57
N LYS A 43 3.56 -12.89 -2.11
CA LYS A 43 4.34 -11.87 -2.82
C LYS A 43 4.51 -10.62 -1.96
N GLU A 44 5.60 -9.91 -2.21
CA GLU A 44 5.92 -8.64 -1.55
C GLU A 44 5.48 -7.48 -2.45
N TYR A 45 4.93 -6.44 -1.83
CA TYR A 45 4.41 -5.27 -2.52
C TYR A 45 4.86 -3.99 -1.82
N LEU A 46 5.07 -2.93 -2.61
CA LEU A 46 5.12 -1.58 -2.09
C LEU A 46 3.68 -1.07 -1.99
N LEU A 47 3.25 -0.71 -0.78
CA LEU A 47 1.90 -0.21 -0.53
C LEU A 47 1.95 1.19 0.07
N SER A 48 1.09 2.06 -0.44
CA SER A 48 0.69 3.32 0.19
C SER A 48 -0.80 3.29 0.50
N GLY A 49 -1.19 3.91 1.60
CA GLY A 49 -2.56 3.84 2.07
C GLY A 49 -2.89 4.88 3.10
N THR A 50 -4.15 4.87 3.51
CA THR A 50 -4.71 5.80 4.48
C THR A 50 -5.17 5.02 5.69
N ARG A 51 -4.77 5.48 6.87
CA ARG A 51 -5.34 4.98 8.12
C ARG A 51 -6.65 5.70 8.38
N GLN A 52 -7.72 4.94 8.54
CA GLN A 52 -9.04 5.49 8.86
C GLN A 52 -9.13 5.86 10.35
N ALA A 53 -10.19 6.59 10.72
CA ALA A 53 -10.41 7.04 12.09
C ALA A 53 -10.58 5.89 13.10
N ASP A 54 -11.09 4.74 12.65
CA ASP A 54 -11.21 3.51 13.45
C ASP A 54 -9.87 2.75 13.58
N GLY A 55 -8.80 3.27 12.97
CA GLY A 55 -7.46 2.72 13.03
C GLY A 55 -7.14 1.67 11.96
N THR A 56 -8.11 1.27 11.13
CA THR A 56 -7.89 0.34 10.01
C THR A 56 -7.03 0.97 8.92
N LEU A 57 -6.30 0.13 8.17
CA LEU A 57 -5.44 0.58 7.08
C LEU A 57 -6.09 0.23 5.73
N HIS A 58 -6.47 1.26 4.98
CA HIS A 58 -7.07 1.12 3.66
C HIS A 58 -6.08 1.48 2.57
N VAL A 59 -6.09 0.69 1.49
CA VAL A 59 -5.27 0.91 0.30
C VAL A 59 -6.16 0.96 -0.93
N TYR A 60 -5.74 1.78 -1.90
CA TYR A 60 -6.51 2.01 -3.13
C TYR A 60 -5.55 2.00 -4.32
N LEU A 61 -5.95 1.35 -5.41
CA LEU A 61 -5.17 1.21 -6.64
C LEU A 61 -4.68 2.56 -7.17
N CYS A 62 -5.55 3.56 -7.14
CA CYS A 62 -5.30 4.89 -7.69
C CYS A 62 -4.30 5.72 -6.87
N GLY A 63 -4.11 5.39 -5.58
CA GLY A 63 -3.20 6.10 -4.68
C GLY A 63 -1.89 5.36 -4.40
N GLN A 64 -1.64 4.25 -5.10
CA GLN A 64 -0.39 3.51 -4.96
C GLN A 64 0.77 4.26 -5.60
N VAL A 65 1.91 4.33 -4.92
CA VAL A 65 3.16 4.89 -5.48
C VAL A 65 3.83 3.86 -6.38
N THR A 66 4.17 4.27 -7.60
CA THR A 66 4.84 3.44 -8.60
C THR A 66 5.97 4.21 -9.27
N ASP A 67 6.80 3.53 -10.05
CA ASP A 67 7.88 4.17 -10.80
C ASP A 67 7.36 5.18 -11.84
N SER A 68 6.11 5.05 -12.28
CA SER A 68 5.42 5.98 -13.17
C SER A 68 4.69 7.12 -12.44
N GLY A 69 4.84 7.24 -11.12
CA GLY A 69 4.17 8.24 -10.30
C GLY A 69 3.16 7.59 -9.35
N PHE A 70 1.88 7.66 -9.68
CA PHE A 70 0.80 7.08 -8.89
C PHE A 70 -0.19 6.29 -9.74
N GLY A 71 -0.82 5.28 -9.13
CA GLY A 71 -1.76 4.39 -9.79
C GLY A 71 -1.13 3.07 -10.18
N GLY A 72 -1.78 1.98 -9.79
CA GLY A 72 -1.31 0.61 -10.03
C GLY A 72 -0.52 0.03 -8.86
N VAL A 73 -0.59 -1.29 -8.68
CA VAL A 73 0.12 -1.97 -7.59
C VAL A 73 1.49 -2.45 -8.05
N SER A 74 2.54 -2.10 -7.30
CA SER A 74 3.90 -2.55 -7.60
C SER A 74 4.31 -3.72 -6.71
N LYS A 75 4.59 -4.87 -7.34
CA LYS A 75 5.37 -5.95 -6.70
C LYS A 75 6.73 -5.38 -6.32
N TRP A 76 7.20 -5.67 -5.11
CA TRP A 76 8.46 -5.12 -4.58
C TRP A 76 9.64 -5.39 -5.51
N SER A 77 9.71 -6.59 -6.10
CA SER A 77 10.73 -6.99 -7.08
C SER A 77 10.83 -6.04 -8.28
N ASN A 78 9.75 -5.36 -8.63
CA ASN A 78 9.66 -4.50 -9.82
C ASN A 78 9.88 -3.02 -9.50
N VAL A 79 9.89 -2.64 -8.23
CA VAL A 79 10.15 -1.24 -7.81
C VAL A 79 11.60 -0.89 -8.14
N SER A 80 11.83 0.15 -8.93
CA SER A 80 13.19 0.52 -9.36
C SER A 80 14.07 0.95 -8.19
N THR A 81 15.39 0.84 -8.36
CA THR A 81 16.37 1.31 -7.38
C THR A 81 16.20 2.80 -7.09
N ALA A 82 15.85 3.61 -8.10
CA ALA A 82 15.63 5.04 -7.95
C ALA A 82 14.45 5.33 -7.02
N LEU A 83 13.31 4.66 -7.23
CA LEU A 83 12.16 4.81 -6.35
C LEU A 83 12.48 4.32 -4.93
N ARG A 84 13.11 3.14 -4.79
CA ARG A 84 13.50 2.60 -3.47
C ARG A 84 14.36 3.57 -2.65
N ALA A 85 15.31 4.25 -3.30
CA ALA A 85 16.17 5.24 -2.64
C ALA A 85 15.37 6.46 -2.13
N ASN A 86 14.28 6.81 -2.81
CA ASN A 86 13.47 7.99 -2.50
C ASN A 86 12.25 7.71 -1.62
N LEU A 87 11.96 6.45 -1.24
CA LEU A 87 10.77 6.13 -0.43
C LEU A 87 10.72 6.87 0.92
N THR A 88 11.87 7.29 1.45
CA THR A 88 11.97 8.02 2.72
C THR A 88 11.88 9.54 2.56
N THR A 89 11.88 10.06 1.33
CA THR A 89 11.91 11.51 1.06
C THR A 89 10.52 12.10 0.80
N PHE A 90 9.50 11.27 0.58
CA PHE A 90 8.13 11.73 0.33
C PHE A 90 7.54 12.52 1.52
N GLN A 91 7.30 13.82 1.30
CA GLN A 91 6.59 14.71 2.24
C GLN A 91 5.07 14.52 2.14
N CYS A 92 4.33 14.78 3.22
CA CYS A 92 2.86 14.85 3.19
C CYS A 92 2.44 16.30 3.03
#